data_AF-A0A558AJK9-F1
#
_entry.id   AF-A0A558AJK9-F1
#
_cell.length_a   1.000
_cell.length_b   1.000
_cell.length_c   1.000
_cell.angle_alpha   90.00
_cell.angle_beta   90.00
_cell.angle_gamma   90.00
#
_symmetry.space_group_name_H-M   'P 1'
#
loop_
_entity.id
_entity.type
_entity.pdbx_description
1 polymer ?
#
loop_
_entity_poly.entity_id
_entity_poly.type
_entity_poly.pdbx_seq_one_letter_code
_entity_poly.pdbx_strand_id
1 'polypeptide(L)'
;MVLRVRCGRSHHVASVYDTGAGRVVATQTGTRAHGSRDFVDVAHHGTRAPDYVDLLEADTFSEDLLPAGCECGNMSLSREELRRSIESEQRVLQVP
;
A
#
# COMPACT_ATOMS: atom_id res chain seq x y z
N MET A 1 5.03 -10.33 -5.27
CA MET A 1 4.01 -9.26 -5.35
C MET A 1 2.90 -9.75 -6.26
N VAL A 2 1.64 -9.69 -5.82
CA VAL A 2 0.47 -10.18 -6.55
C VAL A 2 -0.44 -9.05 -7.06
N LEU A 3 -0.49 -7.91 -6.35
CA LEU A 3 -1.24 -6.72 -6.76
C LEU A 3 -0.41 -5.46 -6.50
N ARG A 4 -0.49 -4.49 -7.43
CA ARG A 4 0.05 -3.14 -7.26
C ARG A 4 -1.09 -2.12 -7.26
N VAL A 5 -1.09 -1.22 -6.28
CA VAL A 5 -2.12 -0.17 -6.18
C VAL A 5 -1.52 1.17 -6.59
N ARG A 6 -2.26 1.91 -7.41
CA ARG A 6 -1.89 3.25 -7.88
C ARG A 6 -3.04 4.23 -7.75
N CYS A 7 -2.75 5.50 -7.48
CA CYS A 7 -3.78 6.54 -7.52
C CYS A 7 -4.10 6.96 -8.97
N GLY A 8 -5.13 7.78 -9.18
CA GLY A 8 -5.51 8.29 -10.51
C GLY A 8 -4.41 9.06 -11.25
N ARG A 9 -3.35 9.51 -10.55
CA ARG A 9 -2.13 10.11 -11.14
C ARG A 9 -1.00 9.12 -11.39
N SER A 10 -1.28 7.82 -11.29
CA SER A 10 -0.33 6.71 -11.43
C SER A 10 0.81 6.66 -10.40
N HIS A 11 0.72 7.41 -9.30
CA HIS A 11 1.65 7.25 -8.18
C HIS A 11 1.46 5.91 -7.50
N HIS A 12 2.54 5.36 -6.93
CA HIS A 12 2.47 4.12 -6.16
C HIS A 12 1.85 4.40 -4.79
N VAL A 13 0.85 3.60 -4.42
CA VAL A 13 0.14 3.71 -3.14
C VAL A 13 0.44 2.51 -2.25
N ALA A 14 0.36 1.30 -2.81
CA ALA A 14 0.56 0.08 -2.05
C ALA A 14 0.99 -1.10 -2.95
N SER A 15 1.49 -2.14 -2.29
CA SER A 15 1.76 -3.44 -2.91
C SER A 15 1.19 -4.55 -2.03
N VAL A 16 0.62 -5.58 -2.66
CA VAL A 16 0.24 -6.82 -1.98
C VAL A 16 1.23 -7.91 -2.35
N TYR A 17 1.71 -8.65 -1.36
CA TYR A 17 2.64 -9.76 -1.52
C TYR A 17 1.97 -11.05 -1.08
N ASP A 18 2.23 -12.13 -1.82
CA ASP A 18 1.91 -13.46 -1.35
C ASP A 18 3.08 -13.96 -0.49
N THR A 19 2.79 -14.43 0.71
CA THR A 19 3.78 -14.87 1.68
C THR A 19 3.34 -16.21 2.29
N GLY A 20 4.26 -16.94 2.91
CA GLY A 20 3.92 -18.20 3.59
C GLY A 20 2.91 -18.05 4.73
N ALA A 21 2.67 -16.83 5.22
CA ALA A 21 1.71 -16.53 6.28
C ALA A 21 0.34 -16.03 5.77
N GLY A 22 0.18 -15.88 4.46
CA GLY A 22 -0.97 -15.22 3.83
C GLY A 22 -0.55 -14.01 3.00
N ARG A 23 -1.53 -13.31 2.42
CA ARG A 23 -1.26 -12.13 1.61
C ARG A 23 -1.06 -10.94 2.52
N VAL A 24 -0.01 -10.19 2.27
CA VAL A 24 0.38 -9.03 3.08
C VAL A 24 0.24 -7.77 2.25
N VAL A 25 -0.47 -6.79 2.78
CA VAL A 25 -0.55 -5.44 2.21
C VAL A 25 0.55 -4.57 2.83
N ALA A 26 1.24 -3.82 1.99
CA ALA A 26 2.27 -2.88 2.40
C ALA A 26 1.98 -1.51 1.77
N THR A 27 1.79 -0.49 2.62
CA THR A 27 1.43 0.87 2.21
C THR A 27 2.46 1.88 2.73
N GLN A 28 2.48 3.05 2.12
CA GLN A 28 3.08 4.26 2.70
C GLN A 28 1.97 5.10 3.30
N THR A 29 2.13 5.66 4.49
CA THR A 29 1.06 6.38 5.22
C THR A 29 1.34 7.88 5.38
N GLY A 30 2.19 8.45 4.52
CA GLY A 30 2.55 9.87 4.59
C GLY A 30 2.62 10.55 3.23
N THR A 31 2.34 11.86 3.23
CA THR A 31 2.70 12.75 2.13
C THR A 31 4.22 12.83 2.05
N ARG A 32 4.79 12.66 0.85
CA ARG A 32 6.21 12.99 0.66
C ARG A 32 6.41 14.46 1.02
N ALA A 33 7.10 14.76 2.12
CA ALA A 33 7.58 16.10 2.38
C ALA A 33 8.59 16.45 1.28
N HIS A 34 8.29 17.45 0.46
CA HIS A 34 9.23 18.00 -0.54
C HIS A 34 10.29 18.90 0.11
N GLY A 35 10.72 18.59 1.33
CA GLY A 35 11.72 19.35 2.09
C GLY A 35 13.01 18.56 2.22
N SER A 36 14.14 19.11 1.75
CA SER A 36 15.49 18.55 1.88
C SER A 36 15.98 18.31 3.32
N ARG A 37 15.17 18.64 4.33
CA ARG A 37 15.53 18.62 5.76
C ARG A 37 14.79 17.59 6.60
N ASP A 38 13.73 16.97 6.08
CA ASP A 38 12.93 15.99 6.84
C ASP A 38 13.10 14.55 6.32
N PHE A 39 14.18 14.31 5.56
CA PHE A 39 14.53 12.97 5.13
C PHE A 39 15.18 12.21 6.28
N VAL A 40 14.52 11.15 6.75
CA VAL A 40 15.20 10.07 7.46
C VAL A 40 16.28 9.55 6.51
N ASP A 41 17.51 9.41 6.99
CA ASP A 41 18.67 9.03 6.20
C ASP A 41 18.44 7.62 5.62
N VAL A 42 17.84 7.55 4.42
CA VAL A 42 17.68 6.30 3.69
C VAL A 42 18.98 6.11 2.94
N ALA A 43 19.75 5.07 3.29
CA ALA A 43 20.97 4.71 2.59
C ALA A 43 20.75 4.77 1.08
N HIS A 44 21.73 5.26 0.31
CA HIS A 44 21.62 5.52 -1.13
C HIS A 44 21.24 4.30 -2.02
N HIS A 45 21.06 3.11 -1.43
CA HIS A 45 20.55 1.87 -2.05
C HIS A 45 19.36 1.23 -1.31
N GLY A 46 18.74 1.93 -0.36
CA GLY A 46 17.66 1.40 0.47
C GLY A 46 16.30 1.56 -0.20
N THR A 47 15.64 0.44 -0.49
CA THR A 47 14.18 0.46 -0.67
C THR A 47 13.58 0.92 0.65
N ARG A 48 12.90 2.08 0.66
CA ARG A 48 12.20 2.58 1.85
C ARG A 48 11.24 1.50 2.34
N ALA A 49 11.33 1.15 3.62
CA ALA A 49 10.41 0.22 4.23
C ALA A 49 8.98 0.79 4.16
N PRO A 50 7.95 -0.04 3.97
CA PRO A 50 6.57 0.40 4.11
C PRO A 50 6.34 0.93 5.53
N ASP A 51 5.61 2.03 5.64
CA ASP A 51 5.29 2.66 6.91
C ASP A 51 4.13 1.94 7.62
N TYR A 52 3.35 1.15 6.87
CA TYR A 52 2.28 0.30 7.40
C TYR A 52 2.23 -1.04 6.64
N VAL A 53 2.11 -2.13 7.40
CA VAL A 53 2.06 -3.50 6.88
C VAL A 53 1.03 -4.29 7.66
N ASP A 54 0.17 -5.03 6.95
CA ASP A 54 -0.85 -5.86 7.59
C ASP A 54 -1.24 -7.09 6.74
N LEU A 55 -1.95 -8.05 7.34
CA LEU A 55 -2.50 -9.22 6.65
C LEU A 55 -3.78 -8.85 5.90
N LEU A 56 -3.85 -9.20 4.62
CA LEU A 56 -5.03 -8.95 3.80
C LEU A 56 -6.21 -9.84 4.23
N GLU A 57 -5.92 -11.08 4.61
CA GLU A 57 -6.88 -12.01 5.21
C GLU A 57 -7.09 -11.68 6.69
N ALA A 58 -7.81 -10.59 6.95
CA ALA A 58 -8.17 -10.15 8.29
C ALA A 58 -9.46 -10.82 8.80
N ASP A 59 -9.62 -10.92 10.12
CA ASP A 59 -10.77 -11.56 10.76
C ASP A 59 -12.01 -10.64 10.80
N THR A 60 -13.13 -11.12 11.35
CA THR A 60 -14.40 -10.36 11.44
C THR A 60 -14.31 -9.10 12.30
N PHE A 61 -13.28 -8.97 13.14
CA PHE A 61 -13.09 -7.80 14.01
C PHE A 61 -12.16 -6.76 13.41
N SER A 62 -11.50 -7.10 12.30
CA SER A 62 -10.54 -6.23 11.65
C SER A 62 -11.25 -5.19 10.78
N GLU A 63 -10.75 -3.95 10.83
CA GLU A 63 -11.26 -2.87 9.99
C GLU A 63 -10.95 -3.14 8.51
N ASP A 64 -11.93 -2.92 7.64
CA ASP A 64 -11.76 -3.07 6.18
C ASP A 64 -10.86 -1.98 5.60
N LEU A 65 -10.82 -0.80 6.21
CA LEU A 65 -10.05 0.34 5.72
C LEU A 65 -8.61 0.30 6.23
N LEU A 66 -7.68 0.34 5.29
CA LEU A 66 -6.25 0.37 5.51
C LEU A 66 -5.71 1.79 5.27
N PRO A 67 -4.86 2.33 6.16
CA PRO A 67 -4.21 3.60 5.91
C PRO A 67 -3.23 3.47 4.74
N ALA A 68 -3.27 4.42 3.81
CA ALA A 68 -2.35 4.50 2.69
C ALA A 68 -2.12 5.97 2.27
N GLY A 69 -1.25 6.16 1.31
CA GLY A 69 -0.84 7.49 0.90
C GLY A 69 0.15 7.44 -0.25
N CYS A 70 0.16 8.52 -1.01
CA CYS A 70 1.15 8.80 -2.04
C CYS A 70 1.45 10.30 -2.09
N GLU A 71 2.16 10.77 -3.11
CA GLU A 71 2.44 12.19 -3.31
C GLU A 71 1.17 13.06 -3.45
N CYS A 72 0.02 12.45 -3.78
CA CYS A 72 -1.25 13.17 -3.86
C CYS A 72 -1.90 13.45 -2.50
N GLY A 73 -1.48 12.77 -1.44
CA GLY A 73 -2.15 12.83 -0.15
C GLY A 73 -2.34 11.46 0.49
N ASN A 74 -2.91 11.49 1.68
CA ASN A 74 -3.34 10.31 2.41
C ASN A 74 -4.68 9.82 1.87
N MET A 75 -4.88 8.51 1.89
CA MET A 75 -6.10 7.83 1.45
C MET A 75 -6.29 6.54 2.22
N SER A 76 -7.43 5.88 2.00
CA SER A 76 -7.71 4.58 2.59
C SER A 76 -7.93 3.55 1.49
N LEU A 77 -7.47 2.32 1.70
CA LEU A 77 -7.72 1.17 0.82
C LEU A 77 -8.64 0.18 1.51
N SER A 78 -9.60 -0.40 0.77
CA SER A 78 -10.46 -1.48 1.29
C SER A 78 -9.77 -2.83 1.13
N ARG A 79 -9.70 -3.64 2.20
CA ARG A 79 -9.21 -5.03 2.12
C ARG A 79 -10.06 -5.84 1.16
N GLU A 80 -11.38 -5.68 1.22
CA GLU A 80 -12.31 -6.38 0.35
C GLU A 80 -12.08 -6.05 -1.13
N GLU A 81 -11.84 -4.78 -1.47
CA GLU A 81 -11.54 -4.38 -2.85
C GLU A 81 -10.21 -4.95 -3.35
N LEU A 82 -9.18 -4.94 -2.50
CA LEU A 82 -7.89 -5.54 -2.83
C LEU A 82 -8.01 -7.05 -3.06
N ARG A 83 -8.79 -7.75 -2.23
CA ARG A 83 -9.08 -9.19 -2.38
C ARG A 83 -9.81 -9.49 -3.66
N ARG A 84 -10.91 -8.77 -3.94
CA ARG A 84 -11.66 -8.93 -5.20
C ARG A 84 -10.80 -8.66 -6.43
N SER A 85 -9.90 -7.68 -6.35
CA SER A 85 -8.96 -7.39 -7.43
C SER A 85 -8.01 -8.55 -7.68
N ILE A 86 -7.50 -9.19 -6.62
CA ILE A 86 -6.64 -10.38 -6.73
C ILE A 86 -7.42 -11.58 -7.26
N GLU A 87 -8.64 -11.81 -6.77
CA GLU A 87 -9.51 -12.91 -7.23
C GLU A 87 -9.93 -12.75 -8.69
N SER A 88 -10.04 -11.51 -9.18
CA SER A 88 -10.25 -11.19 -10.60
C SER A 88 -8.95 -11.15 -11.41
N GLU A 89 -7.85 -11.67 -10.87
CA GLU A 89 -6.53 -11.76 -11.50
C GLU A 89 -5.95 -10.40 -11.95
N GLN A 90 -6.42 -9.30 -11.37
CA GLN A 90 -5.87 -7.98 -11.65
C GLN A 90 -4.47 -7.88 -11.05
N ARG A 91 -3.53 -7.38 -11.87
CA ARG A 91 -2.16 -7.08 -11.41
C ARG A 91 -2.00 -5.65 -10.93
N VAL A 92 -2.89 -4.75 -11.36
CA VAL A 92 -2.85 -3.32 -11.03
C VAL A 92 -4.26 -2.84 -10.70
N LEU A 93 -4.44 -2.28 -9.51
CA LEU A 93 -5.65 -1.58 -9.10
C LEU A 93 -5.40 -0.07 -9.16
N GLN A 94 -6.34 0.67 -9.77
CA GLN A 94 -6.36 2.13 -9.79
C GLN A 94 -7.40 2.62 -8.79
N VAL A 95 -6.95 3.41 -7.81
CA VAL A 95 -7.82 4.09 -6.84
C VAL A 95 -7.90 5.58 -7.19
N PRO A 96 -9.03 6.24 -6.91
CA PRO A 96 -9.20 7.66 -7.20
C PRO A 96 -8.13 8.56 -6.55
#